data_AF-A0A026VZZ8-F1
#
_entry.id   AF-A0A026VZZ8-F1
#
_cell.length_a   1.000
_cell.length_b   1.000
_cell.length_c   1.000
_cell.angle_alpha   90.00
_cell.angle_beta   90.00
_cell.angle_gamma   90.00
#
_symmetry.space_group_name_H-M   'P 1'
#
loop_
_entity.id
_entity.type
_entity.pdbx_description
1 polymer ?
#
loop_
_entity_poly.entity_id
_entity_poly.type
_entity_poly.pdbx_seq_one_letter_code
_entity_poly.pdbx_strand_id
1 'polypeptide(L)'
;MHWIKISCILCMFGCFKDFHPSESFITDYLTGPWKNFTADEVNHYIYSVATYSYLLSLVLMFLITDFVRYKPIIILCGLSGFATFLLIILGKIVIVLQIAKFLFGLFLSAEVAYYTYIYAKVDKKHYQEVTSHTKAASLFGRSMSGIIAQSTASFDLLNYHQLNYLTLSGLHYHVIKWSAWWALSTCGYLLITMYSQLLWQTAVKPDDRIYNGAVDFLYTIISSISVFSVGKIRLNWVALGDITCSAFAFLEAAILLASSYSYNIWFLYAGYIIFGVIYHTMVTVASFEVAKCISEDSHGLIFGVNIFLALLMQSFLTLIVVTTLKLDIRTQFYIYGGYFLVLGVIYTVLSTINIVQHRRSTTEEERIRRTV
;
A
#
# COMPACT_ATOMS: atom_id res chain seq x y z
N MET A 1 18.89 -5.17 15.57
CA MET A 1 18.11 -4.20 14.76
C MET A 1 18.10 -4.52 13.26
N HIS A 2 19.20 -4.99 12.66
CA HIS A 2 19.24 -5.28 11.22
C HIS A 2 18.19 -6.32 10.76
N TRP A 3 18.01 -7.41 11.51
CA TRP A 3 17.05 -8.47 11.18
C TRP A 3 15.59 -8.01 11.25
N ILE A 4 15.24 -7.09 12.16
CA ILE A 4 13.88 -6.52 12.27
C ILE A 4 13.56 -5.77 10.99
N LYS A 5 14.49 -4.94 10.50
CA LYS A 5 14.33 -4.22 9.24
C LYS A 5 14.11 -5.19 8.06
N ILE A 6 14.88 -6.26 7.99
CA ILE A 6 14.70 -7.31 6.97
C ILE A 6 13.33 -7.98 7.11
N SER A 7 12.94 -8.35 8.33
CA SER A 7 11.64 -8.96 8.63
C SER A 7 10.49 -8.08 8.17
N CYS A 8 10.50 -6.78 8.48
CA CYS A 8 9.45 -5.84 8.05
C CYS A 8 9.36 -5.72 6.52
N ILE A 9 10.51 -5.62 5.84
CA ILE A 9 10.54 -5.54 4.36
C ILE A 9 9.96 -6.81 3.75
N LEU A 10 10.32 -7.99 4.27
CA LEU A 10 9.81 -9.26 3.77
C LEU A 10 8.32 -9.41 4.05
N CYS A 11 7.85 -9.05 5.24
CA CYS A 11 6.42 -9.08 5.57
C CYS A 11 5.59 -8.20 4.64
N MET A 12 6.05 -6.97 4.39
CA MET A 12 5.40 -6.07 3.41
C MET A 12 5.34 -6.72 2.03
N PHE A 13 6.47 -7.24 1.53
CA PHE A 13 6.52 -7.89 0.22
C PHE A 13 5.57 -9.11 0.16
N GLY A 14 5.62 -10.02 1.15
CA GLY A 14 4.76 -11.20 1.20
C GLY A 14 3.27 -10.86 1.26
N CYS A 15 2.90 -9.88 2.08
CA CYS A 15 1.51 -9.42 2.18
C CYS A 15 0.96 -8.93 0.84
N PHE A 16 1.70 -8.07 0.12
CA PHE A 16 1.25 -7.54 -1.17
C PHE A 16 1.38 -8.56 -2.31
N LYS A 17 2.45 -9.37 -2.30
CA LYS A 17 2.63 -10.47 -3.27
C LYS A 17 1.51 -11.48 -3.19
N ASP A 18 0.94 -11.72 -2.01
CA ASP A 18 -0.18 -12.65 -1.84
C ASP A 18 -1.55 -11.95 -1.81
N PHE A 19 -1.61 -10.67 -2.21
CA PHE A 19 -2.85 -9.92 -2.34
C PHE A 19 -3.47 -10.08 -3.74
N HIS A 20 -4.25 -11.15 -3.94
CA HIS A 20 -4.93 -11.46 -5.20
C HIS A 20 -6.46 -11.63 -5.05
N PRO A 21 -7.23 -10.54 -4.91
CA PRO A 21 -8.70 -10.64 -4.79
C PRO A 21 -9.39 -11.40 -5.94
N SER A 22 -8.85 -11.35 -7.16
CA SER A 22 -9.42 -12.08 -8.29
C SER A 22 -9.29 -13.60 -8.20
N GLU A 23 -8.39 -14.14 -7.37
CA GLU A 23 -8.11 -15.57 -7.31
C GLU A 23 -9.33 -16.37 -6.83
N SER A 24 -10.14 -15.81 -5.91
CA SER A 24 -11.35 -16.44 -5.40
C SER A 24 -12.44 -16.68 -6.46
N PHE A 25 -12.46 -15.89 -7.53
CA PHE A 25 -13.48 -15.95 -8.59
C PHE A 25 -12.87 -16.16 -9.98
N ILE A 26 -11.62 -16.66 -10.05
CA ILE A 26 -10.89 -16.75 -11.33
C ILE A 26 -11.55 -17.75 -12.29
N THR A 27 -12.07 -18.87 -11.78
CA THR A 27 -12.79 -19.85 -12.61
C THR A 27 -14.04 -19.22 -13.20
N ASP A 28 -14.85 -18.56 -12.38
CA ASP A 28 -16.08 -17.89 -12.82
C ASP A 28 -15.80 -16.76 -13.81
N TYR A 29 -14.67 -16.07 -13.65
CA TYR A 29 -14.22 -15.07 -14.60
C TYR A 29 -13.85 -15.69 -15.97
N LEU A 30 -13.15 -16.83 -15.98
CA LEU A 30 -12.71 -17.52 -17.20
C LEU A 30 -13.87 -18.17 -17.95
N THR A 31 -14.84 -18.76 -17.24
CA THR A 31 -16.02 -19.39 -17.86
C THR A 31 -17.18 -18.43 -18.06
N GLY A 32 -17.13 -17.25 -17.42
CA GLY A 32 -18.14 -16.22 -17.50
C GLY A 32 -18.07 -15.38 -18.79
N PRO A 33 -18.95 -14.37 -18.91
CA PRO A 33 -19.16 -13.63 -20.16
C PRO A 33 -17.94 -12.83 -20.64
N TRP A 34 -16.95 -12.58 -19.77
CA TRP A 34 -15.76 -11.80 -20.13
C TRP A 34 -14.73 -12.59 -20.93
N LYS A 35 -14.68 -13.90 -20.75
CA LYS A 35 -13.66 -14.78 -21.32
C LYS A 35 -14.26 -15.92 -22.12
N ASN A 36 -15.42 -16.40 -21.68
CA ASN A 36 -16.27 -17.33 -22.42
C ASN A 36 -15.56 -18.64 -22.80
N PHE A 37 -14.66 -19.13 -21.94
CA PHE A 37 -14.07 -20.46 -22.09
C PHE A 37 -15.00 -21.51 -21.51
N THR A 38 -14.96 -22.72 -22.08
CA THR A 38 -15.67 -23.86 -21.50
C THR A 38 -14.98 -24.35 -20.22
N ALA A 39 -15.75 -24.97 -19.31
CA ALA A 39 -15.19 -25.57 -18.11
C ALA A 39 -14.13 -26.64 -18.43
N ASP A 40 -14.33 -27.39 -19.53
CA ASP A 40 -13.36 -28.38 -20.01
C ASP A 40 -12.07 -27.72 -20.50
N GLU A 41 -12.14 -26.60 -21.22
CA GLU A 41 -10.94 -25.87 -21.63
C GLU A 41 -10.16 -25.33 -20.43
N VAL A 42 -10.88 -24.76 -19.44
CA VAL A 42 -10.26 -24.23 -18.23
C VAL A 42 -9.58 -25.34 -17.44
N ASN A 43 -10.25 -26.47 -17.23
CA ASN A 43 -9.72 -27.59 -16.44
C ASN A 43 -8.56 -28.30 -17.15
N HIS A 44 -8.77 -28.74 -18.39
CA HIS A 44 -7.83 -29.63 -19.08
C HIS A 44 -6.70 -28.88 -19.76
N TYR A 45 -6.95 -27.71 -20.35
CA TYR A 45 -5.96 -27.00 -21.17
C TYR A 45 -5.33 -25.82 -20.45
N ILE A 46 -6.04 -25.11 -19.57
CA ILE A 46 -5.52 -23.89 -18.93
C ILE A 46 -4.90 -24.22 -17.57
N TYR A 47 -5.63 -24.83 -16.64
CA TYR A 47 -5.17 -25.06 -15.26
C TYR A 47 -4.03 -26.08 -15.16
N SER A 48 -4.08 -27.15 -15.96
CA SER A 48 -3.05 -28.17 -16.01
C SER A 48 -1.65 -27.60 -16.29
N VAL A 49 -1.56 -26.55 -17.12
CA VAL A 49 -0.28 -25.91 -17.47
C VAL A 49 0.40 -25.31 -16.25
N ALA A 50 -0.33 -24.71 -15.31
CA ALA A 50 0.26 -24.16 -14.09
C ALA A 50 0.96 -25.24 -13.26
N THR A 51 0.34 -26.42 -13.12
CA THR A 51 0.91 -27.54 -12.35
C THR A 51 2.20 -28.07 -12.98
N TYR A 52 2.19 -28.35 -14.29
CA TYR A 52 3.37 -28.87 -14.98
C TYR A 52 4.50 -27.85 -15.08
N SER A 53 4.16 -26.60 -15.41
CA SER A 53 5.13 -25.51 -15.49
C SER A 53 5.72 -25.19 -14.12
N TYR A 54 4.95 -25.30 -13.03
CA TYR A 54 5.48 -25.10 -11.68
C TYR A 54 6.55 -26.14 -11.35
N LEU A 55 6.30 -27.43 -11.59
CA LEU A 55 7.30 -28.48 -11.36
C LEU A 55 8.58 -28.22 -12.16
N LEU A 56 8.45 -27.96 -13.46
CA LEU A 56 9.61 -27.71 -14.34
C LEU A 56 10.37 -26.46 -13.91
N SER A 57 9.66 -25.36 -13.67
CA SER A 57 10.25 -24.09 -13.24
C SER A 57 10.90 -24.21 -11.88
N LEU A 58 10.37 -25.03 -10.96
CA LEU A 58 10.96 -25.27 -9.65
C LEU A 58 12.33 -25.95 -9.75
N VAL A 59 12.48 -26.95 -10.63
CA VAL A 59 13.79 -27.58 -10.89
C VAL A 59 14.79 -26.56 -11.42
N LEU A 60 14.37 -25.72 -12.36
CA LEU A 60 15.21 -24.64 -12.90
C LEU A 60 15.57 -23.60 -11.83
N MET A 61 14.59 -23.16 -11.03
CA MET A 61 14.80 -22.19 -9.97
C MET A 61 15.75 -22.72 -8.91
N PHE A 62 15.63 -23.99 -8.51
CA PHE A 62 16.56 -24.62 -7.56
C PHE A 62 18.00 -24.51 -8.06
N LEU A 63 18.25 -24.87 -9.32
CA LEU A 63 19.59 -24.81 -9.90
C LEU A 63 20.10 -23.38 -10.03
N ILE A 64 19.26 -22.46 -10.52
CA ILE A 64 19.64 -21.07 -10.82
C ILE A 64 19.81 -20.23 -9.55
N THR A 65 19.08 -20.53 -8.47
CA THR A 65 19.12 -19.76 -7.22
C THR A 65 20.51 -19.73 -6.60
N ASP A 66 21.24 -20.83 -6.68
CA ASP A 66 22.61 -20.92 -6.15
C ASP A 66 23.61 -20.12 -7.00
N PHE A 67 23.39 -20.04 -8.33
CA PHE A 67 24.25 -19.27 -9.23
C PHE A 67 23.99 -17.76 -9.19
N VAL A 68 22.72 -17.35 -9.25
CA VAL A 68 22.32 -15.94 -9.48
C VAL A 68 22.05 -15.18 -8.18
N ARG A 69 22.01 -15.89 -7.04
CA ARG A 69 21.58 -15.40 -5.72
C ARG A 69 20.11 -14.96 -5.73
N TYR A 70 19.60 -14.63 -4.56
CA TYR A 70 18.17 -14.47 -4.28
C TYR A 70 17.51 -13.24 -4.95
N LYS A 71 18.23 -12.11 -5.10
CA LYS A 71 17.60 -10.83 -5.51
C LYS A 71 17.01 -10.85 -6.93
N PRO A 72 17.73 -11.32 -7.97
CA PRO A 72 17.15 -11.37 -9.32
C PRO A 72 15.94 -12.31 -9.40
N ILE A 73 15.89 -13.35 -8.58
CA ILE A 73 14.76 -14.29 -8.55
C ILE A 73 13.54 -13.67 -7.88
N ILE A 74 13.73 -12.87 -6.83
CA ILE A 74 12.63 -12.08 -6.25
C ILE A 74 12.07 -11.07 -7.27
N ILE A 75 12.92 -10.45 -8.09
CA ILE A 75 12.48 -9.56 -9.18
C ILE A 75 11.72 -10.36 -10.25
N LEU A 76 12.23 -11.53 -10.65
CA LEU A 76 11.57 -12.43 -11.58
C LEU A 76 10.20 -12.87 -11.06
N CYS A 77 10.07 -13.13 -9.75
CA CYS A 77 8.80 -13.41 -9.08
C CYS A 77 7.81 -12.25 -9.32
N GLY A 78 8.19 -11.01 -8.99
CA GLY A 78 7.32 -9.85 -9.23
C GLY A 78 6.90 -9.68 -10.71
N LEU A 79 7.85 -9.81 -11.64
CA LEU A 79 7.59 -9.67 -13.08
C LEU A 79 6.68 -10.77 -13.63
N SER A 80 6.92 -12.03 -13.23
CA SER A 80 6.10 -13.17 -13.66
C SER A 80 4.68 -13.09 -13.09
N GLY A 81 4.53 -12.65 -11.84
CA GLY A 81 3.23 -12.36 -11.24
C GLY A 81 2.49 -11.28 -12.02
N PHE A 82 3.09 -10.10 -12.22
CA PHE A 82 2.49 -9.01 -12.99
C PHE A 82 2.09 -9.44 -14.41
N ALA A 83 2.99 -10.11 -15.13
CA ALA A 83 2.71 -10.60 -16.48
C ALA A 83 1.58 -11.64 -16.50
N THR A 84 1.50 -12.52 -15.50
CA THR A 84 0.41 -13.50 -15.36
C THR A 84 -0.94 -12.80 -15.29
N PHE A 85 -1.13 -11.89 -14.34
CA PHE A 85 -2.42 -11.24 -14.13
C PHE A 85 -2.77 -10.29 -15.27
N LEU A 86 -1.77 -9.65 -15.89
CA LEU A 86 -1.98 -8.85 -17.10
C LEU A 86 -2.49 -9.72 -18.27
N LEU A 87 -1.86 -10.87 -18.52
CA LEU A 87 -2.28 -11.78 -19.59
C LEU A 87 -3.65 -12.42 -19.31
N ILE A 88 -4.00 -12.66 -18.04
CA ILE A 88 -5.36 -13.10 -17.67
C ILE A 88 -6.38 -12.04 -18.08
N ILE A 89 -6.11 -10.75 -17.88
CA ILE A 89 -7.01 -9.64 -18.27
C ILE A 89 -7.08 -9.47 -19.78
N LEU A 90 -5.94 -9.51 -20.48
CA LEU A 90 -5.87 -9.23 -21.92
C LEU A 90 -6.18 -10.44 -22.81
N GLY A 91 -5.95 -11.64 -22.31
CA GLY A 91 -6.05 -12.88 -23.09
C GLY A 91 -7.48 -13.22 -23.48
N LYS A 92 -7.67 -13.57 -24.75
CA LYS A 92 -8.99 -13.96 -25.31
C LYS A 92 -9.01 -15.37 -25.89
N ILE A 93 -7.86 -16.04 -25.93
CA ILE A 93 -7.69 -17.36 -26.53
C ILE A 93 -6.90 -18.27 -25.59
N VAL A 94 -7.15 -19.58 -25.66
CA VAL A 94 -6.59 -20.58 -24.75
C VAL A 94 -5.07 -20.49 -24.65
N ILE A 95 -4.36 -20.34 -25.78
CA ILE A 95 -2.90 -20.29 -25.79
C ILE A 95 -2.34 -19.12 -24.96
N VAL A 96 -3.01 -17.96 -24.95
CA VAL A 96 -2.58 -16.82 -24.12
C VAL A 96 -2.77 -17.12 -22.63
N LEU A 97 -3.85 -17.81 -22.28
CA LEU A 97 -4.13 -18.22 -20.90
C LEU A 97 -3.20 -19.35 -20.45
N GLN A 98 -2.76 -20.22 -21.36
CA GLN A 98 -1.70 -21.19 -21.10
C GLN A 98 -0.36 -20.52 -20.81
N ILE A 99 0.02 -19.50 -21.61
CA ILE A 99 1.21 -18.69 -21.34
C ILE A 99 1.09 -17.99 -19.98
N ALA A 100 -0.09 -17.44 -19.66
CA ALA A 100 -0.34 -16.83 -18.34
C ALA A 100 -0.15 -17.86 -17.20
N LYS A 101 -0.68 -19.09 -17.35
CA LYS A 101 -0.54 -20.15 -16.35
C LYS A 101 0.88 -20.71 -16.27
N PHE A 102 1.63 -20.72 -17.36
CA PHE A 102 3.07 -21.00 -17.34
C PHE A 102 3.83 -19.96 -16.50
N LEU A 103 3.57 -18.67 -16.73
CA LEU A 103 4.16 -17.59 -15.95
C LEU A 103 3.71 -17.63 -14.48
N PHE A 104 2.49 -18.11 -14.19
CA PHE A 104 2.03 -18.34 -12.83
C PHE A 104 2.81 -19.46 -12.15
N GLY A 105 3.09 -20.56 -12.85
CA GLY A 105 3.97 -21.63 -12.35
C GLY A 105 5.38 -21.13 -12.06
N LEU A 106 5.92 -20.25 -12.92
CA LEU A 106 7.18 -19.57 -12.69
C LEU A 106 7.12 -18.65 -11.45
N PHE A 107 6.06 -17.86 -11.30
CA PHE A 107 5.81 -17.00 -10.15
C PHE A 107 5.83 -17.78 -8.83
N LEU A 108 5.12 -18.91 -8.76
CA LEU A 108 5.09 -19.80 -7.61
C LEU A 108 6.47 -20.43 -7.34
N SER A 109 7.20 -20.85 -8.39
CA SER A 109 8.55 -21.40 -8.23
C SER A 109 9.56 -20.38 -7.68
N ALA A 110 9.47 -19.13 -8.12
CA ALA A 110 10.35 -18.07 -7.67
C ALA A 110 10.06 -17.66 -6.21
N GLU A 111 8.88 -17.98 -5.66
CA GLU A 111 8.54 -17.74 -4.25
C GLU A 111 9.47 -18.49 -3.28
N VAL A 112 10.06 -19.62 -3.69
CA VAL A 112 11.02 -20.34 -2.84
C VAL A 112 12.23 -19.46 -2.51
N ALA A 113 12.70 -18.64 -3.45
CA ALA A 113 13.81 -17.71 -3.21
C ALA A 113 13.47 -16.62 -2.20
N TYR A 114 12.20 -16.24 -2.09
CA TYR A 114 11.72 -15.30 -1.08
C TYR A 114 11.84 -15.88 0.34
N TYR A 115 11.45 -17.13 0.56
CA TYR A 115 11.60 -17.76 1.87
C TYR A 115 13.05 -18.10 2.20
N THR A 116 13.85 -18.55 1.23
CA THR A 116 15.27 -18.87 1.48
C THR A 116 16.11 -17.63 1.74
N TYR A 117 15.69 -16.45 1.26
CA TYR A 117 16.34 -15.18 1.57
C TYR A 117 16.38 -14.87 3.08
N ILE A 118 15.37 -15.32 3.85
CA ILE A 118 15.36 -15.22 5.32
C ILE A 118 16.62 -15.90 5.87
N TYR A 119 16.83 -17.16 5.50
CA TYR A 119 17.93 -17.98 5.98
C TYR A 119 19.30 -17.55 5.43
N ALA A 120 19.33 -16.70 4.41
CA ALA A 120 20.56 -16.14 3.87
C ALA A 120 20.97 -14.80 4.52
N LYS A 121 20.03 -14.07 5.14
CA LYS A 121 20.25 -12.68 5.61
C LYS A 121 19.95 -12.43 7.07
N VAL A 122 19.32 -13.37 7.74
CA VAL A 122 19.00 -13.30 9.16
C VAL A 122 19.95 -14.23 9.92
N ASP A 123 20.27 -13.91 11.18
CA ASP A 123 21.05 -14.81 12.02
C ASP A 123 20.19 -16.03 12.43
N LYS A 124 20.81 -17.21 12.54
CA LYS A 124 20.12 -18.46 12.89
C LYS A 124 19.17 -18.36 14.11
N LYS A 125 19.55 -17.58 15.13
CA LYS A 125 18.75 -17.34 16.34
C LYS A 125 17.37 -16.71 16.09
N HIS A 126 17.20 -16.00 14.96
CA HIS A 126 15.96 -15.30 14.60
C HIS A 126 15.19 -15.99 13.46
N TYR A 127 15.61 -17.18 13.01
CA TYR A 127 14.94 -17.91 11.92
C TYR A 127 13.48 -18.20 12.25
N GLN A 128 13.20 -18.68 13.46
CA GLN A 128 11.83 -19.00 13.87
C GLN A 128 10.93 -17.76 13.86
N GLU A 129 11.40 -16.64 14.41
CA GLU A 129 10.67 -15.37 14.48
C GLU A 129 10.39 -14.83 13.07
N VAL A 130 11.43 -14.66 12.25
CA VAL A 130 11.28 -14.03 10.93
C VAL A 130 10.47 -14.92 9.98
N THR A 131 10.67 -16.24 10.01
CA THR A 131 9.83 -17.17 9.23
C THR A 131 8.37 -17.09 9.64
N SER A 132 8.09 -17.00 10.95
CA SER A 132 6.71 -16.82 11.46
C SER A 132 6.10 -15.52 10.99
N HIS A 133 6.80 -14.39 11.16
CA HIS A 133 6.32 -13.06 10.72
C HIS A 133 5.99 -13.06 9.22
N THR A 134 6.90 -13.56 8.39
CA THR A 134 6.76 -13.61 6.94
C THR A 134 5.58 -14.50 6.52
N LYS A 135 5.41 -15.69 7.11
CA LYS A 135 4.26 -16.56 6.81
C LYS A 135 2.93 -15.95 7.26
N ALA A 136 2.90 -15.33 8.44
CA ALA A 136 1.71 -14.62 8.93
C ALA A 136 1.32 -13.47 7.99
N ALA A 137 2.28 -12.69 7.50
CA ALA A 137 2.04 -11.60 6.57
C ALA A 137 1.48 -12.08 5.23
N SER A 138 2.01 -13.17 4.66
CA SER A 138 1.46 -13.78 3.43
C SER A 138 0.03 -14.28 3.63
N LEU A 139 -0.26 -14.96 4.75
CA LEU A 139 -1.61 -15.40 5.08
C LEU A 139 -2.57 -14.22 5.27
N PHE A 140 -2.11 -13.14 5.89
CA PHE A 140 -2.89 -11.92 6.04
C PHE A 140 -3.24 -11.30 4.67
N GLY A 141 -2.29 -11.24 3.73
CA GLY A 141 -2.54 -10.80 2.35
C GLY A 141 -3.62 -11.62 1.63
N ARG A 142 -3.56 -12.96 1.75
CA ARG A 142 -4.59 -13.86 1.21
C ARG A 142 -5.94 -13.68 1.89
N SER A 143 -5.94 -13.54 3.21
CA SER A 143 -7.16 -13.29 3.99
C SER A 143 -7.84 -12.00 3.55
N MET A 144 -7.08 -10.91 3.43
CA MET A 144 -7.60 -9.63 2.94
C MET A 144 -8.12 -9.74 1.51
N SER A 145 -7.47 -10.54 0.67
CA SER A 145 -7.92 -10.81 -0.70
C SER A 145 -9.29 -11.48 -0.72
N GLY A 146 -9.48 -12.54 0.08
CA GLY A 146 -10.76 -13.23 0.20
C GLY A 146 -11.87 -12.34 0.76
N ILE A 147 -11.56 -11.55 1.81
CA ILE A 147 -12.52 -10.61 2.40
C ILE A 147 -12.96 -9.57 1.35
N ILE A 148 -12.02 -8.94 0.65
CA ILE A 148 -12.33 -7.92 -0.35
C ILE A 148 -13.06 -8.53 -1.54
N ALA A 149 -12.60 -9.68 -2.05
CA ALA A 149 -13.24 -10.38 -3.16
C ALA A 149 -14.69 -10.72 -2.83
N GLN A 150 -14.93 -11.41 -1.71
CA GLN A 150 -16.26 -11.85 -1.34
C GLN A 150 -17.18 -10.67 -1.02
N SER A 151 -16.69 -9.66 -0.27
CA SER A 151 -17.52 -8.50 0.06
C SER A 151 -17.92 -7.74 -1.20
N THR A 152 -16.97 -7.47 -2.09
CA THR A 152 -17.26 -6.70 -3.31
C THR A 152 -18.16 -7.46 -4.29
N ALA A 153 -18.04 -8.78 -4.38
CA ALA A 153 -18.95 -9.61 -5.16
C ALA A 153 -20.36 -9.70 -4.53
N SER A 154 -20.46 -9.91 -3.21
CA SER A 154 -21.74 -10.07 -2.52
C SER A 154 -22.58 -8.80 -2.46
N PHE A 155 -21.95 -7.62 -2.50
CA PHE A 155 -22.64 -6.33 -2.52
C PHE A 155 -22.77 -5.74 -3.93
N ASP A 156 -22.46 -6.52 -4.98
CA ASP A 156 -22.44 -6.06 -6.38
C ASP A 156 -21.63 -4.77 -6.61
N LEU A 157 -20.59 -4.57 -5.78
CA LEU A 157 -19.70 -3.41 -5.86
C LEU A 157 -18.72 -3.57 -7.02
N LEU A 158 -18.31 -4.82 -7.30
CA LEU A 158 -17.40 -5.14 -8.39
C LEU A 158 -17.81 -6.41 -9.12
N ASN A 159 -17.62 -6.38 -10.43
CA ASN A 159 -17.66 -7.58 -11.24
C ASN A 159 -16.30 -8.31 -11.24
N TYR A 160 -16.29 -9.55 -11.72
CA TYR A 160 -15.07 -10.37 -11.75
C TYR A 160 -13.98 -9.82 -12.67
N HIS A 161 -14.34 -9.01 -13.68
CA HIS A 161 -13.36 -8.33 -14.52
C HIS A 161 -12.61 -7.22 -13.76
N GLN A 162 -13.34 -6.42 -12.98
CA GLN A 162 -12.77 -5.37 -12.14
C GLN A 162 -11.91 -5.94 -11.00
N LEU A 163 -12.26 -7.10 -10.44
CA LEU A 163 -11.42 -7.80 -9.46
C LEU A 163 -10.04 -8.15 -10.02
N ASN A 164 -9.92 -8.48 -11.31
CA ASN A 164 -8.61 -8.77 -11.92
C ASN A 164 -7.74 -7.51 -12.02
N TYR A 165 -8.32 -6.34 -12.33
CA TYR A 165 -7.58 -5.08 -12.26
C TYR A 165 -7.17 -4.72 -10.84
N LEU A 166 -7.99 -5.02 -9.84
CA LEU A 166 -7.64 -4.85 -8.43
C LEU A 166 -6.42 -5.69 -8.06
N THR A 167 -6.40 -6.97 -8.44
CA THR A 167 -5.22 -7.85 -8.26
C THR A 167 -3.99 -7.28 -8.95
N LEU A 168 -4.11 -6.85 -10.21
CA LEU A 168 -2.97 -6.29 -10.95
C LEU A 168 -2.44 -5.01 -10.29
N SER A 169 -3.34 -4.16 -9.78
CA SER A 169 -2.97 -2.94 -9.05
C SER A 169 -2.25 -3.25 -7.73
N GLY A 170 -2.66 -4.32 -7.04
CA GLY A 170 -2.03 -4.85 -5.83
C GLY A 170 -0.62 -5.41 -6.05
N LEU A 171 -0.18 -5.52 -7.31
CA LEU A 171 1.17 -5.91 -7.70
C LEU A 171 2.01 -4.71 -8.17
N HIS A 172 1.39 -3.56 -8.44
CA HIS A 172 2.09 -2.37 -8.89
C HIS A 172 2.58 -1.54 -7.67
N TYR A 173 3.87 -1.67 -7.34
CA TYR A 173 4.48 -1.04 -6.16
C TYR A 173 4.15 0.45 -5.99
N HIS A 174 4.13 1.23 -7.07
CA HIS A 174 3.80 2.66 -7.02
C HIS A 174 2.36 2.90 -6.57
N VAL A 175 1.41 2.10 -7.07
CA VAL A 175 -0.02 2.22 -6.73
C VAL A 175 -0.22 1.87 -5.27
N ILE A 176 0.34 0.73 -4.83
CA ILE A 176 0.28 0.28 -3.44
C ILE A 176 0.80 1.36 -2.48
N LYS A 177 1.97 1.93 -2.80
CA LYS A 177 2.63 2.91 -1.95
C LYS A 177 1.82 4.19 -1.79
N TRP A 178 1.26 4.71 -2.88
CA TRP A 178 0.44 5.92 -2.83
C TRP A 178 -0.96 5.66 -2.27
N SER A 179 -1.55 4.49 -2.55
CA SER A 179 -2.81 4.05 -1.95
C SER A 179 -2.69 3.84 -0.44
N ALA A 180 -1.57 3.30 0.04
CA ALA A 180 -1.30 3.15 1.47
C ALA A 180 -1.19 4.53 2.16
N TRP A 181 -0.45 5.48 1.56
CA TRP A 181 -0.39 6.85 2.07
C TRP A 181 -1.79 7.47 2.12
N TRP A 182 -2.55 7.36 1.03
CA TRP A 182 -3.91 7.87 0.95
C TRP A 182 -4.76 7.30 2.08
N ALA A 183 -4.91 5.98 2.17
CA ALA A 183 -5.79 5.36 3.16
C ALA A 183 -5.39 5.72 4.60
N LEU A 184 -4.09 5.67 4.92
CA LEU A 184 -3.57 5.96 6.27
C LEU A 184 -3.70 7.45 6.62
N SER A 185 -3.34 8.36 5.72
CA SER A 185 -3.48 9.80 5.97
C SER A 185 -4.95 10.21 6.08
N THR A 186 -5.85 9.66 5.25
CA THR A 186 -7.30 9.90 5.35
C THR A 186 -7.87 9.37 6.67
N CYS A 187 -7.45 8.20 7.14
CA CYS A 187 -7.84 7.69 8.46
C CYS A 187 -7.47 8.69 9.57
N GLY A 188 -6.22 9.16 9.58
CA GLY A 188 -5.76 10.17 10.54
C GLY A 188 -6.57 11.46 10.42
N TYR A 189 -6.73 11.99 9.22
CA TYR A 189 -7.49 13.21 8.97
C TYR A 189 -8.93 13.13 9.50
N LEU A 190 -9.63 12.01 9.27
CA LEU A 190 -10.99 11.81 9.77
C LEU A 190 -11.04 11.76 11.30
N LEU A 191 -10.05 11.16 11.96
CA LEU A 191 -9.96 11.18 13.43
C LEU A 191 -9.73 12.61 13.95
N ILE A 192 -8.79 13.35 13.36
CA ILE A 192 -8.47 14.70 13.81
C ILE A 192 -9.66 15.64 13.61
N THR A 193 -10.32 15.59 12.46
CA THR A 193 -11.49 16.46 12.17
C THR A 193 -12.68 16.16 13.08
N MET A 194 -12.92 14.89 13.43
CA MET A 194 -14.01 14.53 14.35
C MET A 194 -13.77 15.01 15.79
N TYR A 195 -12.52 15.01 16.25
CA TYR A 195 -12.18 15.21 17.67
C TYR A 195 -11.51 16.56 17.99
N SER A 196 -11.19 17.39 16.98
CA SER A 196 -10.51 18.69 17.16
C SER A 196 -11.28 19.66 18.04
N GLN A 197 -12.61 19.74 17.87
CA GLN A 197 -13.44 20.66 18.66
C GLN A 197 -13.47 20.28 20.14
N LEU A 198 -13.47 18.98 20.47
CA LEU A 198 -13.38 18.52 21.86
C LEU A 198 -12.02 18.89 22.45
N LEU A 199 -10.93 18.77 21.68
CA LEU A 199 -9.60 19.18 22.13
C LEU A 199 -9.58 20.68 22.43
N TRP A 200 -10.11 21.50 21.52
CA TRP A 200 -10.17 22.95 21.66
C TRP A 200 -10.92 23.39 22.91
N GLN A 201 -12.05 22.76 23.23
CA GLN A 201 -12.83 23.06 24.43
C GLN A 201 -12.01 22.95 25.72
N THR A 202 -11.06 22.01 25.78
CA THR A 202 -10.19 21.89 26.97
C THR A 202 -9.16 23.02 27.10
N ALA A 203 -8.96 23.84 26.07
CA ALA A 203 -8.06 24.99 26.06
C ALA A 203 -8.78 26.35 26.17
N VAL A 204 -10.10 26.39 25.98
CA VAL A 204 -10.91 27.62 26.02
C VAL A 204 -11.05 28.11 27.46
N LYS A 205 -10.75 29.38 27.70
CA LYS A 205 -10.97 30.08 28.97
C LYS A 205 -12.32 30.81 28.97
N PRO A 206 -12.89 31.17 30.13
CA PRO A 206 -14.23 31.78 30.22
C PRO A 206 -14.44 33.05 29.37
N ASP A 207 -13.40 33.86 29.19
CA ASP A 207 -13.47 35.12 28.42
C ASP A 207 -12.99 34.98 26.95
N ASP A 208 -12.60 33.76 26.52
CA ASP A 208 -12.12 33.54 25.17
C ASP A 208 -13.26 33.60 24.16
N ARG A 209 -13.02 34.30 23.04
CA ARG A 209 -13.89 34.25 21.86
C ARG A 209 -13.56 33.00 21.04
N ILE A 210 -14.59 32.23 20.71
CA ILE A 210 -14.46 30.98 19.95
C ILE A 210 -14.50 31.28 18.45
N TYR A 211 -13.51 30.80 17.69
CA TYR A 211 -13.33 31.10 16.26
C TYR A 211 -13.40 29.86 15.35
N ASN A 212 -14.03 28.77 15.78
CA ASN A 212 -14.06 27.49 15.04
C ASN A 212 -14.43 27.67 13.55
N GLY A 213 -15.48 28.44 13.24
CA GLY A 213 -15.89 28.68 11.85
C GLY A 213 -14.86 29.46 11.02
N ALA A 214 -14.14 30.41 11.64
CA ALA A 214 -13.06 31.12 10.95
C ALA A 214 -11.86 30.20 10.69
N VAL A 215 -11.58 29.28 11.61
CA VAL A 215 -10.54 28.25 11.45
C VAL A 215 -10.89 27.31 10.31
N ASP A 216 -12.12 26.81 10.24
CA ASP A 216 -12.59 25.95 9.15
C ASP A 216 -12.53 26.67 7.79
N PHE A 217 -12.92 27.95 7.74
CA PHE A 217 -12.79 28.78 6.55
C PHE A 217 -11.33 28.92 6.10
N LEU A 218 -10.43 29.31 7.01
CA LEU A 218 -9.01 29.51 6.69
C LEU A 218 -8.34 28.20 6.24
N TYR A 219 -8.58 27.12 6.96
CA TYR A 219 -8.12 25.79 6.60
C TYR A 219 -8.57 25.42 5.18
N THR A 220 -9.86 25.61 4.87
CA THR A 220 -10.42 25.22 3.57
C THR A 220 -9.87 26.06 2.42
N ILE A 221 -9.78 27.39 2.58
CA ILE A 221 -9.31 28.26 1.50
C ILE A 221 -7.82 28.08 1.21
N ILE A 222 -6.99 27.93 2.25
CA ILE A 222 -5.55 27.69 2.10
C ILE A 222 -5.32 26.30 1.47
N SER A 223 -6.07 25.29 1.90
CA SER A 223 -6.01 23.95 1.30
C SER A 223 -6.38 23.98 -0.18
N SER A 224 -7.45 24.68 -0.56
CA SER A 224 -7.88 24.84 -1.95
C SER A 224 -6.78 25.50 -2.81
N ILE A 225 -6.16 26.58 -2.32
CA ILE A 225 -5.03 27.24 -3.00
C ILE A 225 -3.85 26.27 -3.16
N SER A 226 -3.51 25.52 -2.12
CA SER A 226 -2.41 24.55 -2.14
C SER A 226 -2.66 23.42 -3.15
N VAL A 227 -3.88 22.86 -3.15
CA VAL A 227 -4.33 21.81 -4.08
C VAL A 227 -4.29 22.31 -5.53
N PHE A 228 -4.77 23.53 -5.79
CA PHE A 228 -4.68 24.11 -7.13
C PHE A 228 -3.23 24.33 -7.57
N SER A 229 -2.38 24.79 -6.65
CA SER A 229 -0.96 25.04 -6.90
C SER A 229 -0.20 23.76 -7.23
N VAL A 230 -0.39 22.68 -6.45
CA VAL A 230 0.29 21.40 -6.68
C VAL A 230 -0.09 20.79 -8.03
N GLY A 231 -1.31 21.03 -8.52
CA GLY A 231 -1.75 20.62 -9.86
C GLY A 231 -1.05 21.36 -11.02
N LYS A 232 -0.39 22.49 -10.76
CA LYS A 232 0.37 23.26 -11.77
C LYS A 232 1.87 22.98 -11.74
N ILE A 233 2.40 22.51 -10.62
CA ILE A 233 3.84 22.27 -10.46
C ILE A 233 4.19 20.88 -10.99
N ARG A 234 5.13 20.81 -11.93
CA ARG A 234 5.64 19.54 -12.46
C ARG A 234 6.79 19.01 -11.61
N LEU A 235 6.45 18.40 -10.47
CA LEU A 235 7.42 17.71 -9.62
C LEU A 235 7.63 16.25 -10.06
N ASN A 236 8.85 15.74 -9.88
CA ASN A 236 9.14 14.32 -10.05
C ASN A 236 8.72 13.56 -8.77
N TRP A 237 7.46 13.16 -8.72
CA TRP A 237 6.88 12.45 -7.57
C TRP A 237 7.46 11.05 -7.34
N VAL A 238 8.09 10.44 -8.34
CA VAL A 238 8.83 9.17 -8.16
C VAL A 238 10.05 9.38 -7.27
N ALA A 239 10.74 10.51 -7.41
CA ALA A 239 11.93 10.85 -6.61
C ALA A 239 11.58 11.58 -5.30
N LEU A 240 10.63 12.51 -5.35
CA LEU A 240 10.30 13.39 -4.22
C LEU A 240 9.20 12.82 -3.31
N GLY A 241 8.32 11.97 -3.82
CA GLY A 241 7.11 11.54 -3.12
C GLY A 241 7.38 10.98 -1.73
N ASP A 242 8.32 10.03 -1.62
CA ASP A 242 8.63 9.36 -0.35
C ASP A 242 9.22 10.34 0.69
N ILE A 243 10.06 11.27 0.23
CA ILE A 243 10.66 12.31 1.07
C ILE A 243 9.58 13.24 1.58
N THR A 244 8.70 13.71 0.69
CA THR A 244 7.62 14.63 1.03
C THR A 244 6.63 13.99 1.99
N CYS A 245 6.17 12.76 1.72
CA CYS A 245 5.31 12.00 2.63
C CYS A 245 5.95 11.85 4.02
N SER A 246 7.24 11.50 4.07
CA SER A 246 7.95 11.35 5.35
C SER A 246 8.05 12.66 6.12
N ALA A 247 8.45 13.75 5.45
CA ALA A 247 8.64 15.06 6.08
C ALA A 247 7.30 15.59 6.64
N PHE A 248 6.24 15.47 5.86
CA PHE A 248 4.91 15.91 6.25
C PHE A 248 4.29 15.04 7.34
N ALA A 249 4.44 13.72 7.31
CA ALA A 249 4.00 12.87 8.42
C ALA A 249 4.72 13.22 9.75
N PHE A 250 6.02 13.53 9.72
CA PHE A 250 6.72 14.00 10.93
C PHE A 250 6.23 15.37 11.40
N LEU A 251 5.92 16.28 10.48
CA LEU A 251 5.35 17.58 10.82
C LEU A 251 3.96 17.42 11.45
N GLU A 252 3.08 16.60 10.86
CA GLU A 252 1.77 16.26 11.42
C GLU A 252 1.90 15.60 12.80
N ALA A 253 2.83 14.65 12.95
CA ALA A 253 3.12 14.02 14.24
C ALA A 253 3.54 15.04 15.30
N ALA A 254 4.46 15.95 14.96
CA ALA A 254 4.94 16.99 15.87
C ALA A 254 3.81 17.94 16.27
N ILE A 255 2.97 18.37 15.32
CA ILE A 255 1.81 19.22 15.59
C ILE A 255 0.83 18.52 16.54
N LEU A 256 0.51 17.25 16.31
CA LEU A 256 -0.46 16.51 17.12
C LEU A 256 0.09 16.20 18.52
N LEU A 257 1.35 15.81 18.64
CA LEU A 257 2.01 15.62 19.94
C LEU A 257 2.07 16.94 20.72
N ALA A 258 2.47 18.05 20.11
CA ALA A 258 2.45 19.35 20.77
C ALA A 258 1.01 19.78 21.15
N SER A 259 0.03 19.48 20.30
CA SER A 259 -1.39 19.73 20.58
C SER A 259 -1.90 18.90 21.75
N SER A 260 -1.35 17.72 22.01
CA SER A 260 -1.72 16.90 23.18
C SER A 260 -1.31 17.53 24.52
N TYR A 261 -0.31 18.42 24.54
CA TYR A 261 0.16 19.09 25.76
C TYR A 261 -0.21 20.58 25.83
N SER A 262 -0.62 21.19 24.73
CA SER A 262 -0.83 22.65 24.64
C SER A 262 -2.26 23.08 25.00
N TYR A 263 -2.39 23.97 25.98
CA TYR A 263 -3.65 24.63 26.36
C TYR A 263 -3.81 26.02 25.72
N ASN A 264 -3.10 26.29 24.63
CA ASN A 264 -3.23 27.54 23.88
C ASN A 264 -4.12 27.33 22.65
N ILE A 265 -5.32 27.92 22.66
CA ILE A 265 -6.30 27.78 21.58
C ILE A 265 -5.77 28.23 20.22
N TRP A 266 -4.98 29.30 20.15
CA TRP A 266 -4.38 29.80 18.91
C TRP A 266 -3.37 28.82 18.32
N PHE A 267 -2.60 28.16 19.19
CA PHE A 267 -1.69 27.09 18.75
C PHE A 267 -2.47 25.90 18.18
N LEU A 268 -3.55 25.47 18.85
CA LEU A 268 -4.39 24.36 18.39
C LEU A 268 -5.09 24.68 17.06
N TYR A 269 -5.55 25.92 16.87
CA TYR A 269 -6.12 26.39 15.61
C TYR A 269 -5.09 26.42 14.48
N ALA A 270 -3.91 26.99 14.72
CA ALA A 270 -2.84 27.02 13.74
C ALA A 270 -2.38 25.60 13.36
N GLY A 271 -2.25 24.71 14.35
CA GLY A 271 -1.91 23.31 14.15
C GLY A 271 -2.93 22.58 13.27
N TYR A 272 -4.23 22.75 13.54
CA TYR A 272 -5.30 22.17 12.74
C TYR A 272 -5.30 22.65 11.29
N ILE A 273 -5.08 23.96 11.07
CA ILE A 273 -4.99 24.53 9.71
C ILE A 273 -3.80 23.92 8.96
N ILE A 274 -2.61 23.89 9.57
CA ILE A 274 -1.41 23.34 8.92
C ILE A 274 -1.59 21.86 8.61
N PHE A 275 -2.07 21.08 9.58
CA PHE A 275 -2.36 19.66 9.41
C PHE A 275 -3.30 19.41 8.24
N GLY A 276 -4.41 20.15 8.17
CA GLY A 276 -5.38 20.00 7.10
C GLY A 276 -4.83 20.38 5.72
N VAL A 277 -4.03 21.45 5.62
CA VAL A 277 -3.41 21.89 4.36
C VAL A 277 -2.45 20.81 3.85
N ILE A 278 -1.64 20.22 4.73
CA ILE A 278 -0.74 19.11 4.40
C ILE A 278 -1.55 17.94 3.85
N TYR A 279 -2.59 17.52 4.59
CA TYR A 279 -3.46 16.41 4.20
C TYR A 279 -4.06 16.61 2.80
N HIS A 280 -4.75 17.72 2.55
CA HIS A 280 -5.42 17.96 1.26
C HIS A 280 -4.44 18.05 0.10
N THR A 281 -3.27 18.64 0.33
CA THR A 281 -2.22 18.69 -0.69
C THR A 281 -1.74 17.28 -1.03
N MET A 282 -1.43 16.47 -0.02
CA MET A 282 -0.85 15.15 -0.24
C MET A 282 -1.85 14.10 -0.72
N VAL A 283 -3.12 14.15 -0.30
CA VAL A 283 -4.16 13.26 -0.83
C VAL A 283 -4.43 13.56 -2.30
N THR A 284 -4.32 14.84 -2.72
CA THR A 284 -4.39 15.22 -4.13
C THR A 284 -3.22 14.62 -4.93
N VAL A 285 -2.00 14.68 -4.38
CA VAL A 285 -0.83 14.06 -5.02
C VAL A 285 -1.01 12.55 -5.14
N ALA A 286 -1.42 11.90 -4.05
CA ALA A 286 -1.65 10.46 -4.03
C ALA A 286 -2.71 10.05 -5.06
N SER A 287 -3.78 10.83 -5.22
CA SER A 287 -4.87 10.47 -6.13
C SER A 287 -4.44 10.48 -7.60
N PHE A 288 -3.73 11.51 -8.06
CA PHE A 288 -3.26 11.51 -9.45
C PHE A 288 -2.08 10.57 -9.68
N GLU A 289 -1.22 10.31 -8.68
CA GLU A 289 -0.12 9.35 -8.80
C GLU A 289 -0.63 7.91 -8.88
N VAL A 290 -1.69 7.58 -8.15
CA VAL A 290 -2.42 6.32 -8.31
C VAL A 290 -3.06 6.28 -9.70
N ALA A 291 -3.83 7.30 -10.08
CA ALA A 291 -4.59 7.33 -11.34
C ALA A 291 -3.71 7.15 -12.58
N LYS A 292 -2.48 7.67 -12.59
CA LYS A 292 -1.50 7.50 -13.69
C LYS A 292 -1.15 6.04 -14.00
N CYS A 293 -1.32 5.14 -13.03
CA CYS A 293 -0.87 3.75 -13.12
C CYS A 293 -2.01 2.73 -13.19
N ILE A 294 -3.26 3.18 -13.21
CA ILE A 294 -4.44 2.31 -13.24
C ILE A 294 -5.34 2.66 -14.44
N SER A 295 -6.05 1.67 -14.97
CA SER A 295 -6.99 1.87 -16.08
C SER A 295 -8.16 2.75 -15.65
N GLU A 296 -8.72 3.53 -16.60
CA GLU A 296 -9.86 4.43 -16.36
C GLU A 296 -11.07 3.70 -15.77
N ASP A 297 -11.33 2.47 -16.22
CA ASP A 297 -12.39 1.59 -15.72
C ASP A 297 -12.23 1.17 -14.24
N SER A 298 -11.03 1.37 -13.67
CA SER A 298 -10.68 0.97 -12.31
C SER A 298 -10.49 2.16 -11.36
N HIS A 299 -10.61 3.41 -11.85
CA HIS A 299 -10.40 4.61 -11.01
C HIS A 299 -11.33 4.62 -9.80
N GLY A 300 -12.65 4.47 -10.05
CA GLY A 300 -13.66 4.44 -8.99
C GLY A 300 -13.44 3.32 -7.97
N LEU A 301 -13.00 2.15 -8.44
CA LEU A 301 -12.69 1.00 -7.58
C LEU A 301 -11.51 1.32 -6.65
N ILE A 302 -10.35 1.66 -7.20
CA ILE A 302 -9.14 1.85 -6.39
C ILE A 302 -9.32 3.01 -5.40
N PHE A 303 -10.00 4.08 -5.82
CA PHE A 303 -10.31 5.20 -4.94
C PHE A 303 -11.28 4.76 -3.84
N GLY A 304 -12.30 3.96 -4.18
CA GLY A 304 -13.23 3.37 -3.22
C GLY A 304 -12.56 2.47 -2.19
N VAL A 305 -11.64 1.59 -2.61
CA VAL A 305 -10.86 0.72 -1.70
C VAL A 305 -10.01 1.54 -0.74
N ASN A 306 -9.38 2.61 -1.21
CA ASN A 306 -8.59 3.49 -0.35
C ASN A 306 -9.45 4.13 0.74
N ILE A 307 -10.64 4.62 0.39
CA ILE A 307 -11.59 5.18 1.37
C ILE A 307 -12.13 4.10 2.30
N PHE A 308 -12.49 2.93 1.80
CA PHE A 308 -12.95 1.81 2.61
C PHE A 308 -11.90 1.40 3.66
N LEU A 309 -10.64 1.24 3.25
CA LEU A 309 -9.54 0.91 4.17
C LEU A 309 -9.30 2.02 5.20
N ALA A 310 -9.40 3.29 4.80
CA ALA A 310 -9.31 4.43 5.71
C ALA A 310 -10.40 4.38 6.79
N LEU A 311 -11.66 4.13 6.40
CA LEU A 311 -12.80 4.05 7.31
C LEU A 311 -12.73 2.81 8.21
N LEU A 312 -12.27 1.68 7.69
CA LEU A 312 -12.05 0.46 8.45
C LEU A 312 -11.02 0.70 9.57
N MET A 313 -9.89 1.32 9.22
CA MET A 313 -8.84 1.65 10.18
C MET A 313 -9.30 2.71 11.19
N GLN A 314 -10.03 3.75 10.74
CA GLN A 314 -10.62 4.76 11.61
C GLN A 314 -11.57 4.11 12.63
N SER A 315 -12.46 3.22 12.18
CA SER A 315 -13.42 2.53 13.03
C SER A 315 -12.72 1.66 14.06
N PHE A 316 -11.68 0.92 13.66
CA PHE A 316 -10.88 0.09 14.55
C PHE A 316 -10.14 0.92 15.61
N LEU A 317 -9.48 2.01 15.21
CA LEU A 317 -8.82 2.92 16.15
C LEU A 317 -9.82 3.56 17.10
N THR A 318 -10.98 3.99 16.61
CA THR A 318 -12.06 4.57 17.45
C THR A 318 -12.55 3.55 18.47
N LEU A 319 -12.81 2.31 18.06
CA LEU A 319 -13.23 1.22 18.94
C LEU A 319 -12.23 0.99 20.07
N ILE A 320 -10.93 0.95 19.77
CA ILE A 320 -9.88 0.73 20.77
C ILE A 320 -9.71 1.96 21.66
N VAL A 321 -9.40 3.11 21.07
CA VAL A 321 -8.97 4.33 21.78
C VAL A 321 -10.12 4.99 22.53
N VAL A 322 -11.27 5.13 21.88
CA VAL A 322 -12.40 5.92 22.38
C VAL A 322 -13.39 5.05 23.14
N THR A 323 -13.79 3.90 22.59
CA THR A 323 -14.86 3.08 23.18
C THR A 323 -14.34 2.12 24.24
N THR A 324 -13.24 1.42 23.97
CA THR A 324 -12.71 0.35 24.85
C THR A 324 -11.83 0.91 25.94
N LEU A 325 -10.77 1.64 25.57
CA LEU A 325 -9.81 2.23 26.51
C LEU A 325 -10.33 3.53 27.15
N LYS A 326 -11.33 4.19 26.53
CA LYS A 326 -11.98 5.41 27.03
C LYS A 326 -10.98 6.50 27.41
N LEU A 327 -9.97 6.70 26.57
CA LEU A 327 -8.91 7.66 26.82
C LEU A 327 -9.44 9.09 26.73
N ASP A 328 -8.92 9.99 27.56
CA ASP A 328 -9.25 11.41 27.50
C ASP A 328 -8.73 12.04 26.20
N ILE A 329 -9.33 13.15 25.79
CA ILE A 329 -9.08 13.76 24.48
C ILE A 329 -7.60 14.12 24.26
N ARG A 330 -6.84 14.49 25.31
CA ARG A 330 -5.42 14.84 25.18
C ARG A 330 -4.60 13.58 24.92
N THR A 331 -4.86 12.51 25.66
CA THR A 331 -4.24 11.19 25.43
C THR A 331 -4.61 10.60 24.06
N GLN A 332 -5.82 10.85 23.55
CA GLN A 332 -6.18 10.47 22.18
C GLN A 332 -5.29 11.17 21.14
N PHE A 333 -5.11 12.49 21.23
CA PHE A 333 -4.23 13.24 20.33
C PHE A 333 -2.75 12.85 20.47
N TYR A 334 -2.30 12.43 21.66
CA TYR A 334 -0.98 11.83 21.84
C TYR A 334 -0.83 10.53 21.02
N ILE A 335 -1.82 9.63 21.07
CA ILE A 335 -1.84 8.40 20.27
C ILE A 335 -1.88 8.71 18.77
N TYR A 336 -2.70 9.68 18.35
CA TYR A 336 -2.78 10.07 16.94
C TYR A 336 -1.47 10.70 16.44
N GLY A 337 -0.78 11.47 17.28
CA GLY A 337 0.58 11.95 16.98
C GLY A 337 1.59 10.80 16.84
N GLY A 338 1.52 9.81 17.73
CA GLY A 338 2.32 8.57 17.62
C GLY A 338 2.04 7.77 16.35
N TYR A 339 0.78 7.73 15.90
CA TYR A 339 0.38 7.13 14.63
C TYR A 339 1.07 7.78 13.42
N PHE A 340 1.04 9.12 13.33
CA PHE A 340 1.74 9.84 12.26
C PHE A 340 3.26 9.74 12.39
N LEU A 341 3.80 9.61 13.60
CA LEU A 341 5.23 9.37 13.81
C LEU A 341 5.65 8.03 13.18
N VAL A 342 4.88 6.97 13.43
CA VAL A 342 5.11 5.65 12.80
C VAL A 342 5.00 5.74 11.28
N LEU A 343 3.99 6.45 10.77
CA LEU A 343 3.82 6.68 9.33
C LEU A 343 5.05 7.39 8.73
N GLY A 344 5.55 8.44 9.39
CA GLY A 344 6.77 9.15 8.99
C GLY A 344 8.00 8.24 8.92
N VAL A 345 8.19 7.38 9.92
CA VAL A 345 9.28 6.38 9.93
C VAL A 345 9.16 5.40 8.77
N ILE A 346 7.95 4.91 8.46
CA ILE A 346 7.72 4.01 7.32
C ILE A 346 8.18 4.69 6.02
N TYR A 347 7.74 5.92 5.76
CA TYR A 347 8.10 6.64 4.54
C TYR A 347 9.57 7.09 4.52
N THR A 348 10.22 7.31 5.66
CA THR A 348 11.68 7.47 5.73
C THR A 348 12.39 6.21 5.24
N VAL A 349 11.96 5.03 5.70
CA VAL A 349 12.56 3.77 5.26
C VAL A 349 12.39 3.60 3.74
N LEU A 350 11.19 3.85 3.21
CA LEU A 350 10.94 3.80 1.76
C LEU A 350 11.82 4.79 0.99
N SER A 351 11.92 6.04 1.47
CA SER A 351 12.78 7.07 0.90
C SER A 351 14.26 6.66 0.86
N THR A 352 14.79 6.13 1.97
CA THR A 352 16.19 5.67 2.01
C THR A 352 16.45 4.51 1.04
N ILE A 353 15.49 3.59 0.87
CA ILE A 353 15.59 2.50 -0.09
C ILE A 353 15.64 3.06 -1.52
N ASN A 354 14.73 3.98 -1.85
CA ASN A 354 14.64 4.61 -3.17
C ASN A 354 15.92 5.38 -3.54
N ILE A 355 16.44 6.21 -2.62
CA ILE A 355 17.70 6.95 -2.82
C ILE A 355 18.90 6.01 -3.03
N VAL A 356 18.99 4.94 -2.23
CA VAL A 356 20.09 3.96 -2.34
C VAL A 356 20.02 3.19 -3.65
N GLN A 357 18.81 2.82 -4.10
CA GLN A 357 18.61 2.16 -5.39
C GLN A 357 19.00 3.07 -6.55
N HIS A 358 18.58 4.33 -6.53
CA HIS A 358 18.89 5.31 -7.57
C HIS A 358 20.39 5.58 -7.67
N ARG A 359 21.10 5.77 -6.54
CA ARG A 359 22.56 5.94 -6.55
C ARG A 359 23.29 4.74 -7.14
N ARG A 360 22.80 3.52 -6.87
CA ARG A 360 23.41 2.29 -7.40
C ARG A 360 23.24 2.17 -8.91
N SER A 361 22.04 2.45 -9.45
CA SER A 361 21.81 2.41 -10.89
C SER A 361 22.64 3.46 -11.64
N THR A 362 22.76 4.69 -11.12
CA THR A 362 23.60 5.73 -11.73
C THR A 362 25.07 5.34 -11.74
N THR A 363 25.57 4.78 -10.63
CA THR A 363 26.98 4.32 -10.54
C THR A 363 27.26 3.18 -11.53
N GLU A 364 26.29 2.28 -11.76
CA GLU A 364 26.42 1.16 -12.68
C GLU A 364 26.35 1.61 -14.15
N GLU A 365 25.47 2.55 -14.49
CA GLU A 365 25.44 3.17 -15.83
C GLU A 365 26.71 3.96 -16.15
N GLU A 366 27.25 4.71 -15.20
CA GLU A 366 28.53 5.41 -15.37
C GLU A 366 29.69 4.44 -15.54
N ARG A 367 29.64 3.28 -14.87
CA ARG A 367 30.65 2.23 -15.02
C ARG A 367 30.59 1.59 -16.41
N ILE A 368 29.38 1.27 -16.90
CA ILE A 368 29.17 0.71 -18.25
C ILE A 368 29.66 1.69 -19.33
N ARG A 369 29.33 2.99 -19.20
CA ARG A 369 29.80 4.05 -20.10
C ARG A 369 31.31 4.29 -20.10
N ARG A 370 32.04 3.82 -19.09
CA ARG A 370 33.51 3.90 -19.05
C ARG A 370 34.20 2.66 -19.60
N THR A 371 33.46 1.57 -19.80
CA THR A 371 33.95 0.28 -20.32
C THR A 371 33.59 0.03 -21.80
N VAL A 372 32.73 0.86 -22.37
CA VAL A 372 32.46 0.98 -23.82
C VAL A 372 33.19 2.22 -24.31
#